data_AF-A0A9P3AH19-F1
#
_entry.id   AF-A0A9P3AH19-F1
#
_cell.length_a   1.000
_cell.length_b   1.000
_cell.length_c   1.000
_cell.angle_alpha   90.00
_cell.angle_beta   90.00
_cell.angle_gamma   90.00
#
_symmetry.space_group_name_H-M   'P 1'
#
loop_
_entity.id
_entity.type
_entity.pdbx_description
1 polymer ?
#
loop_
_entity_poly.entity_id
_entity_poly.type
_entity_poly.pdbx_seq_one_letter_code
_entity_poly.pdbx_strand_id
1 'polypeptide(L)'
;MDQLTRTPRRSIHPLKHLVLIDWLFDDLQSFLKAYGAEVTRVAQQVASTPSQKPDGRVSLSNAATPAKNTPRPKRLKGQLKEVLLSKLGKGIPKQELCEEFQISVSTINRLLRAHPDTNALAIAATNSRELAEHRAQWQDLHNLHPELGVQALRNTIPSIYAWLYRNDKIWLMANEQTFVKPAKVEKYLIDWEARDSRLLSMIRTACEAITELQRGPVTKAELNARIPMLSSCLENRDRYAMSRAYLSTVLHLKTCGSLRQRGNAVWPAS
;
A
#
# COMPACT_ATOMS: atom_id res chain seq x y z
N MET A 1 5.01 -5.00 19.21
CA MET A 1 4.24 -5.46 18.03
C MET A 1 5.03 -5.10 16.76
N ASP A 2 6.25 -5.63 16.61
CA ASP A 2 7.18 -5.18 15.56
C ASP A 2 8.02 -6.34 15.03
N GLN A 3 7.32 -7.41 14.61
CA GLN A 3 7.96 -8.66 14.20
C GLN A 3 7.26 -9.33 13.02
N LEU A 4 6.54 -8.58 12.18
CA LEU A 4 5.76 -9.16 11.08
C LEU A 4 6.42 -9.12 9.69
N THR A 5 7.61 -8.54 9.52
CA THR A 5 8.34 -8.62 8.24
C THR A 5 9.85 -8.65 8.47
N ARG A 6 10.38 -9.78 8.94
CA ARG A 6 11.81 -10.04 8.77
C ARG A 6 12.07 -10.53 7.36
N THR A 7 12.95 -9.86 6.64
CA THR A 7 13.52 -10.39 5.40
C THR A 7 14.21 -11.73 5.69
N PRO A 8 13.96 -12.78 4.88
CA PRO A 8 14.59 -14.07 5.09
C PRO A 8 16.10 -13.92 4.94
N ARG A 9 16.86 -14.37 5.94
CA ARG A 9 18.33 -14.21 6.03
C ARG A 9 19.11 -15.03 4.97
N ARG A 10 18.43 -15.78 4.10
CA ARG A 10 19.02 -16.57 3.01
C ARG A 10 18.10 -16.52 1.80
N SER A 11 18.68 -16.44 0.60
CA SER A 11 17.93 -16.61 -0.65
C SER A 11 17.26 -17.98 -0.64
N ILE A 12 15.93 -17.98 -0.72
CA ILE A 12 15.16 -19.22 -0.84
C ILE A 12 15.26 -19.64 -2.31
N HIS A 13 15.82 -20.82 -2.57
CA HIS A 13 16.06 -21.32 -3.92
C HIS A 13 14.73 -21.46 -4.69
N PRO A 14 14.65 -21.09 -5.98
CA PRO A 14 13.40 -21.13 -6.76
C PRO A 14 12.69 -22.49 -6.76
N LEU A 15 13.45 -23.60 -6.75
CA LEU A 15 12.85 -24.93 -6.58
C LEU A 15 12.07 -25.12 -5.27
N LYS A 16 12.49 -24.49 -4.16
CA LYS A 16 11.74 -24.57 -2.89
C LYS A 16 10.39 -23.87 -3.00
N HIS A 17 10.33 -22.79 -3.76
CA HIS A 17 9.06 -22.10 -4.05
C HIS A 17 8.15 -22.97 -4.90
N LEU A 18 8.67 -23.61 -5.94
CA LEU A 18 7.87 -24.51 -6.78
C LEU A 18 7.33 -25.71 -6.00
N VAL A 19 8.16 -26.32 -5.15
CA VAL A 19 7.76 -27.44 -4.28
C VAL A 19 6.72 -27.00 -3.24
N LEU A 20 6.84 -25.79 -2.69
CA LEU A 20 5.84 -25.22 -1.79
C LEU A 20 4.53 -24.87 -2.50
N ILE A 21 4.61 -24.38 -3.73
CA ILE A 21 3.47 -24.00 -4.58
C ILE A 21 2.65 -25.25 -4.96
N ASP A 22 3.33 -26.26 -5.48
CA ASP A 22 2.75 -27.56 -5.83
C ASP A 22 2.07 -28.20 -4.61
N TRP A 23 2.69 -28.08 -3.44
CA TRP A 23 2.10 -28.57 -2.21
C TRP A 23 0.94 -27.74 -1.68
N LEU A 24 0.99 -26.40 -1.81
CA LEU A 24 -0.08 -25.52 -1.33
C LEU A 24 -1.33 -25.61 -2.22
N PHE A 25 -1.19 -25.87 -3.51
CA PHE A 25 -2.28 -25.75 -4.49
C PHE A 25 -2.56 -27.03 -5.28
N ASP A 26 -1.88 -28.13 -4.96
CA ASP A 26 -1.89 -29.41 -5.67
C ASP A 26 -1.35 -29.36 -7.11
N ASP A 27 -1.49 -28.23 -7.81
CA ASP A 27 -0.93 -27.97 -9.13
C ASP A 27 -0.61 -26.47 -9.34
N LEU A 28 0.29 -26.20 -10.30
CA LEU A 28 0.74 -24.85 -10.61
C LEU A 28 -0.38 -23.95 -11.17
N GLN A 29 -1.37 -24.49 -11.87
CA GLN A 29 -2.49 -23.71 -12.44
C GLN A 29 -3.43 -23.23 -11.33
N SER A 30 -3.73 -24.09 -10.35
CA SER A 30 -4.48 -23.71 -9.15
C SER A 30 -3.78 -22.64 -8.34
N PHE A 31 -2.44 -22.68 -8.25
CA PHE A 31 -1.65 -21.59 -7.69
C PHE A 31 -1.74 -20.32 -8.51
N LEU A 32 -1.53 -20.36 -9.83
CA LEU A 32 -1.59 -19.15 -10.65
C LEU A 32 -2.97 -18.49 -10.61
N LYS A 33 -4.03 -19.29 -10.55
CA LYS A 33 -5.41 -18.79 -10.38
C LYS A 33 -5.61 -18.13 -9.02
N ALA A 34 -5.17 -18.75 -7.94
CA ALA A 34 -5.28 -18.20 -6.59
C ALA A 34 -4.33 -17.00 -6.36
N TYR A 35 -3.12 -17.05 -6.90
CA TYR A 35 -2.13 -15.97 -6.87
C TYR A 35 -2.63 -14.78 -7.68
N GLY A 36 -3.23 -15.00 -8.85
CA GLY A 36 -3.91 -13.95 -9.61
C GLY A 36 -5.01 -13.28 -8.78
N ALA A 37 -5.91 -14.09 -8.20
CA ALA A 37 -6.98 -13.59 -7.33
C ALA A 37 -6.44 -12.85 -6.08
N GLU A 38 -5.35 -13.33 -5.49
CA GLU A 38 -4.72 -12.73 -4.32
C GLU A 38 -3.93 -11.46 -4.67
N VAL A 39 -3.25 -11.39 -5.82
CA VAL A 39 -2.64 -10.14 -6.31
C VAL A 39 -3.72 -9.10 -6.56
N THR A 40 -4.86 -9.49 -7.14
CA THR A 40 -6.03 -8.62 -7.27
C THR A 40 -6.57 -8.20 -5.89
N ARG A 41 -6.57 -9.10 -4.89
CA ARG A 41 -6.99 -8.81 -3.51
C ARG A 41 -6.01 -7.92 -2.75
N VAL A 42 -4.71 -8.11 -2.90
CA VAL A 42 -3.65 -7.30 -2.27
C VAL A 42 -3.62 -5.92 -2.91
N ALA A 43 -3.85 -5.82 -4.22
CA ALA A 43 -4.10 -4.53 -4.87
C ALA A 43 -5.35 -3.83 -4.28
N GLN A 44 -6.40 -4.59 -3.92
CA GLN A 44 -7.59 -4.08 -3.19
C GLN A 44 -7.35 -3.82 -1.68
N GLN A 45 -6.38 -4.47 -1.03
CA GLN A 45 -6.06 -4.30 0.39
C GLN A 45 -5.03 -3.21 0.68
N VAL A 46 -3.98 -3.06 -0.15
CA VAL A 46 -3.07 -1.90 -0.10
C VAL A 46 -3.82 -0.60 -0.44
N ALA A 47 -4.89 -0.72 -1.21
CA ALA A 47 -5.91 0.32 -1.42
C ALA A 47 -6.75 0.69 -0.18
N SER A 48 -6.80 -0.19 0.84
CA SER A 48 -7.60 -0.02 2.06
C SER A 48 -6.76 0.40 3.28
N THR A 49 -5.42 0.40 3.20
CA THR A 49 -4.56 0.90 4.27
C THR A 49 -4.58 2.44 4.26
N PRO A 50 -4.93 3.12 5.37
CA PRO A 50 -4.84 4.58 5.42
C PRO A 50 -3.38 4.97 5.23
N SER A 51 -3.11 5.80 4.22
CA SER A 51 -1.83 6.47 4.08
C SER A 51 -1.55 7.23 5.38
N GLN A 52 -0.44 6.89 6.02
CA GLN A 52 0.10 7.61 7.16
C GLN A 52 0.13 9.10 6.79
N LYS A 53 -0.59 9.93 7.56
CA LYS A 53 -0.59 11.39 7.42
C LYS A 53 0.85 11.85 7.24
N PRO A 54 1.19 12.59 6.17
CA PRO A 54 2.38 13.43 6.24
C PRO A 54 2.16 14.41 7.38
N ASP A 55 3.09 14.38 8.33
CA ASP A 55 3.06 15.20 9.52
C ASP A 55 2.85 16.66 9.12
N GLY A 56 1.78 17.22 9.66
CA GLY A 56 1.40 18.59 9.36
C GLY A 56 2.32 19.52 10.14
N ARG A 57 3.26 20.15 9.46
CA ARG A 57 3.77 21.49 9.80
C ARG A 57 4.79 21.96 8.76
N VAL A 58 4.32 22.76 7.81
CA VAL A 58 4.93 24.06 7.51
C VAL A 58 3.79 25.01 7.11
N SER A 59 3.13 25.61 8.11
CA SER A 59 2.44 26.87 7.90
C SER A 59 3.50 27.95 7.82
N LEU A 60 3.83 28.41 6.61
CA LEU A 60 4.45 29.72 6.46
C LEU A 60 3.34 30.76 6.59
N SER A 61 3.02 31.10 7.84
CA SER A 61 2.35 32.35 8.16
C SER A 61 3.29 33.50 7.75
N ASN A 62 3.10 34.03 6.55
CA ASN A 62 3.66 35.33 6.20
C ASN A 62 2.78 36.41 6.86
N ALA A 63 2.94 36.57 8.18
CA ALA A 63 2.57 37.79 8.87
C ALA A 63 3.61 38.86 8.50
N ALA A 64 3.52 39.36 7.26
CA ALA A 64 4.21 40.58 6.87
C ALA A 64 3.35 41.76 7.32
N THR A 65 3.89 42.56 8.23
CA THR A 65 3.35 43.86 8.63
C THR A 65 3.09 44.75 7.41
N PRO A 66 2.04 45.61 7.44
CA PRO A 66 1.69 46.45 6.31
C PRO A 66 2.72 47.59 6.18
N ALA A 67 3.75 47.37 5.35
CA ALA A 67 4.65 48.44 4.94
C ALA A 67 3.85 49.45 4.09
N LYS A 68 3.62 50.64 4.66
CA LYS A 68 3.04 51.81 3.98
C LYS A 68 3.98 52.27 2.87
N ASN A 69 3.81 51.72 1.66
CA ASN A 69 4.46 52.22 0.46
C ASN A 69 3.46 53.08 -0.33
N THR A 70 3.52 54.39 -0.12
CA THR A 70 2.79 55.37 -0.94
C THR A 70 3.23 55.28 -2.40
N PRO A 71 2.32 55.13 -3.37
CA PRO A 71 2.67 54.87 -4.77
C PRO A 71 3.11 56.11 -5.56
N ARG A 72 4.18 55.95 -6.34
CA ARG A 72 4.63 56.87 -7.42
C ARG A 72 3.69 56.76 -8.65
N PRO A 73 3.37 57.85 -9.39
CA PRO A 73 2.24 57.87 -10.34
C PRO A 73 2.40 57.05 -11.64
N LYS A 74 1.25 56.91 -12.33
CA LYS A 74 0.72 55.73 -13.07
C LYS A 74 1.08 55.67 -14.58
N ARG A 75 1.44 54.47 -15.09
CA ARG A 75 1.35 54.11 -16.54
C ARG A 75 0.06 53.37 -16.95
N LEU A 76 -0.78 52.95 -15.99
CA LEU A 76 -2.10 52.35 -16.28
C LEU A 76 -3.18 53.39 -15.93
N LYS A 77 -3.76 54.06 -16.94
CA LYS A 77 -4.79 55.10 -16.77
C LYS A 77 -6.13 54.64 -17.33
N GLY A 78 -7.21 55.10 -16.68
CA GLY A 78 -8.59 55.07 -17.18
C GLY A 78 -9.13 53.68 -17.53
N GLN A 79 -9.78 53.60 -18.70
CA GLN A 79 -10.51 52.44 -19.22
C GLN A 79 -9.68 51.15 -19.25
N LEU A 80 -8.38 51.23 -19.57
CA LEU A 80 -7.53 50.04 -19.66
C LEU A 80 -7.41 49.31 -18.31
N LYS A 81 -7.40 50.06 -17.20
CA LYS A 81 -7.35 49.49 -15.85
C LYS A 81 -8.68 48.81 -15.49
N GLU A 82 -9.80 49.43 -15.84
CA GLU A 82 -11.15 48.89 -15.57
C GLU A 82 -11.41 47.62 -16.39
N VAL A 83 -11.02 47.62 -17.67
CA VAL A 83 -11.09 46.42 -18.52
C VAL A 83 -10.20 45.30 -17.95
N LEU A 84 -8.98 45.61 -17.54
CA LEU A 84 -8.07 44.61 -16.95
C LEU A 84 -8.63 44.05 -15.63
N LEU A 85 -9.19 44.89 -14.75
CA LEU A 85 -9.84 44.44 -13.51
C LEU A 85 -11.09 43.60 -13.78
N SER A 86 -11.91 43.97 -14.77
CA SER A 86 -13.08 43.20 -15.21
C SER A 86 -12.67 41.82 -15.73
N LYS A 87 -11.64 41.76 -16.58
CA LYS A 87 -11.09 40.50 -17.09
C LYS A 87 -10.46 39.63 -16.01
N LEU A 88 -9.73 40.23 -15.05
CA LEU A 88 -9.20 39.53 -13.89
C LEU A 88 -10.31 38.96 -13.00
N GLY A 89 -11.38 39.73 -12.77
CA GLY A 89 -12.54 39.27 -12.00
C GLY A 89 -13.26 38.07 -12.64
N LYS A 90 -13.15 37.90 -13.97
CA LYS A 90 -13.67 36.73 -14.70
C LYS A 90 -12.77 35.50 -14.61
N GLY A 91 -11.60 35.60 -13.98
CA GLY A 91 -10.67 34.47 -13.81
C GLY A 91 -9.78 34.17 -15.02
N ILE A 92 -9.61 35.13 -15.94
CA ILE A 92 -8.69 34.96 -17.08
C ILE A 92 -7.25 34.81 -16.54
N PRO A 93 -6.48 33.82 -17.01
CA PRO A 93 -5.13 33.58 -16.52
C PRO A 93 -4.23 34.79 -16.73
N LYS A 94 -3.39 35.05 -15.73
CA LYS A 94 -2.50 36.21 -15.69
C LYS A 94 -1.55 36.26 -16.91
N GLN A 95 -1.14 35.10 -17.40
CA GLN A 95 -0.24 34.97 -18.56
C GLN A 95 -0.90 35.51 -19.85
N GLU A 96 -2.15 35.13 -20.09
CA GLU A 96 -2.93 35.58 -21.25
C GLU A 96 -3.15 37.10 -21.22
N LEU A 97 -3.41 37.65 -20.03
CA LEU A 97 -3.53 39.10 -19.84
C LEU A 97 -2.18 39.84 -19.99
N CYS A 98 -1.06 39.19 -19.65
CA CYS A 98 0.26 39.75 -19.89
C CYS A 98 0.56 39.89 -21.38
N GLU A 99 0.21 38.87 -22.17
CA GLU A 99 0.38 38.85 -23.62
C GLU A 99 -0.57 39.83 -24.32
N GLU A 100 -1.84 39.82 -23.95
CA GLU A 100 -2.86 40.70 -24.55
C GLU A 100 -2.55 42.18 -24.30
N PHE A 101 -2.23 42.54 -23.06
CA PHE A 101 -2.01 43.94 -22.68
C PHE A 101 -0.53 44.36 -22.75
N GLN A 102 0.39 43.45 -23.16
CA GLN A 102 1.84 43.68 -23.21
C GLN A 102 2.40 44.24 -21.88
N ILE A 103 1.92 43.69 -20.77
CA ILE A 103 2.29 44.10 -19.41
C ILE A 103 2.98 42.97 -18.66
N SER A 104 3.92 43.33 -17.78
CA SER A 104 4.57 42.33 -16.93
C SER A 104 3.62 41.75 -15.87
N VAL A 105 3.82 40.47 -15.51
CA VAL A 105 3.10 39.79 -14.41
C VAL A 105 3.21 40.57 -13.10
N SER A 106 4.35 41.23 -12.86
CA SER A 106 4.57 42.06 -11.68
C SER A 106 3.59 43.25 -11.58
N THR A 107 3.16 43.79 -12.73
CA THR A 107 2.20 44.88 -12.81
C THR A 107 0.79 44.38 -12.46
N ILE A 108 0.42 43.20 -12.96
CA ILE A 108 -0.85 42.54 -12.59
C ILE A 108 -0.88 42.24 -11.09
N ASN A 109 0.18 41.64 -10.53
CA ASN A 109 0.24 41.34 -9.10
C ASN A 109 0.26 42.60 -8.22
N ARG A 110 0.81 43.71 -8.71
CA ARG A 110 0.72 45.01 -8.02
C ARG A 110 -0.71 45.56 -8.07
N LEU A 111 -1.40 45.39 -9.19
CA LEU A 111 -2.78 45.81 -9.35
C LEU A 111 -3.73 44.99 -8.46
N LEU A 112 -3.58 43.66 -8.41
CA LEU A 112 -4.37 42.78 -7.54
C LEU A 112 -4.17 43.10 -6.05
N ARG A 113 -2.94 43.44 -5.65
CA ARG A 113 -2.67 43.90 -4.27
C ARG A 113 -3.33 45.23 -3.93
N ALA A 114 -3.53 46.09 -4.93
CA ALA A 114 -4.20 47.39 -4.76
C ALA A 114 -5.73 47.30 -4.81
N HIS A 115 -6.31 46.19 -5.28
CA HIS A 115 -7.75 45.94 -5.42
C HIS A 115 -8.10 44.56 -4.85
N PRO A 116 -8.21 44.43 -3.50
CA PRO A 116 -8.40 43.14 -2.84
C PRO A 116 -9.70 42.43 -3.27
N ASP A 117 -10.78 43.17 -3.53
CA ASP A 117 -12.06 42.60 -3.97
C ASP A 117 -11.94 41.90 -5.33
N THR A 118 -11.28 42.54 -6.30
CA THR A 118 -11.00 41.94 -7.61
C THR A 118 -10.07 40.75 -7.48
N ASN A 119 -9.11 40.79 -6.56
CA ASN A 119 -8.23 39.66 -6.29
C ASN A 119 -9.00 38.47 -5.70
N ALA A 120 -9.91 38.70 -4.77
CA ALA A 120 -10.77 37.65 -4.22
C ALA A 120 -11.65 37.01 -5.31
N LEU A 121 -12.27 37.83 -6.18
CA LEU A 121 -13.03 37.35 -7.34
C LEU A 121 -12.16 36.54 -8.31
N ALA A 122 -10.96 37.02 -8.62
CA ALA A 122 -10.03 36.33 -9.51
C ALA A 122 -9.59 34.97 -8.94
N ILE A 123 -9.31 34.90 -7.63
CA ILE A 123 -8.98 33.65 -6.92
C ILE A 123 -10.17 32.69 -6.98
N ALA A 124 -11.38 33.16 -6.65
CA ALA A 124 -12.58 32.34 -6.68
C ALA A 124 -12.87 31.78 -8.09
N ALA A 125 -12.73 32.62 -9.13
CA ALA A 125 -12.93 32.21 -10.51
C ALA A 125 -11.86 31.21 -10.98
N THR A 126 -10.60 31.41 -10.58
CA THR A 126 -9.51 30.47 -10.87
C THR A 126 -9.78 29.11 -10.21
N ASN A 127 -10.12 29.11 -8.93
CA ASN A 127 -10.44 27.89 -8.19
C ASN A 127 -11.64 27.16 -8.81
N SER A 128 -12.68 27.89 -9.21
CA SER A 128 -13.86 27.31 -9.87
C SER A 128 -13.51 26.67 -11.21
N ARG A 129 -12.59 27.27 -11.98
CA ARG A 129 -12.12 26.70 -13.25
C ARG A 129 -11.28 25.46 -13.02
N GLU A 130 -10.30 25.51 -12.11
CA GLU A 130 -9.48 24.33 -11.78
C GLU A 130 -10.34 23.17 -11.27
N LEU A 131 -11.36 23.47 -10.45
CA LEU A 131 -12.35 22.48 -10.02
C LEU A 131 -13.07 21.86 -11.20
N ALA A 132 -13.60 22.68 -12.12
CA ALA A 132 -14.30 22.20 -13.30
C ALA A 132 -13.41 21.33 -14.21
N GLU A 133 -12.15 21.75 -14.43
CA GLU A 133 -11.18 21.01 -15.24
C GLU A 133 -10.86 19.63 -14.65
N HIS A 134 -10.54 19.56 -13.35
CA HIS A 134 -10.25 18.27 -12.70
C HIS A 134 -11.49 17.37 -12.62
N ARG A 135 -12.68 17.95 -12.39
CA ARG A 135 -13.94 17.20 -12.44
C ARG A 135 -14.20 16.62 -13.83
N ALA A 136 -13.97 17.40 -14.89
CA ALA A 136 -14.12 16.95 -16.27
C ALA A 136 -13.15 15.81 -16.59
N GLN A 137 -11.85 15.98 -16.28
CA GLN A 137 -10.85 14.93 -16.51
C GLN A 137 -11.18 13.63 -15.76
N TRP A 138 -11.67 13.75 -14.52
CA TRP A 138 -12.09 12.58 -13.74
C TRP A 138 -13.30 11.88 -14.36
N GLN A 139 -14.27 12.66 -14.85
CA GLN A 139 -15.44 12.12 -15.53
C GLN A 139 -15.10 11.47 -16.87
N ASP A 140 -14.22 12.09 -17.66
CA ASP A 140 -13.75 11.56 -18.93
C ASP A 140 -13.02 10.23 -18.74
N LEU A 141 -12.18 10.13 -17.69
CA LEU A 141 -11.51 8.88 -17.33
C LEU A 141 -12.52 7.78 -16.99
N HIS A 142 -13.61 8.12 -16.30
CA HIS A 142 -14.68 7.17 -16.01
C HIS A 142 -15.43 6.75 -17.26
N ASN A 143 -15.74 7.68 -18.17
CA ASN A 143 -16.43 7.39 -19.42
C ASN A 143 -15.58 6.48 -20.34
N LEU A 144 -14.26 6.61 -20.30
CA LEU A 144 -13.34 5.74 -21.04
C LEU A 144 -13.23 4.32 -20.46
N HIS A 145 -13.47 4.17 -19.15
CA HIS A 145 -13.33 2.91 -18.42
C HIS A 145 -14.49 2.66 -17.45
N PRO A 146 -15.74 2.48 -17.93
CA PRO A 146 -16.92 2.30 -17.08
C PRO A 146 -16.88 1.00 -16.27
N GLU A 147 -16.12 0.00 -16.71
CA GLU A 147 -15.92 -1.29 -16.04
C GLU A 147 -14.99 -1.22 -14.82
N LEU A 148 -14.19 -0.15 -14.72
CA LEU A 148 -13.23 0.02 -13.64
C LEU A 148 -13.90 0.69 -12.44
N GLY A 149 -13.68 0.12 -11.26
CA GLY A 149 -14.07 0.76 -10.00
C GLY A 149 -13.16 1.96 -9.68
N VAL A 150 -13.64 2.87 -8.83
CA VAL A 150 -12.94 4.08 -8.33
C VAL A 150 -11.45 3.84 -8.03
N GLN A 151 -11.15 2.71 -7.37
CA GLN A 151 -9.79 2.39 -6.96
C GLN A 151 -8.85 2.09 -8.14
N ALA A 152 -9.36 1.45 -9.20
CA ALA A 152 -8.58 1.22 -10.41
C ALA A 152 -8.35 2.54 -11.16
N LEU A 153 -9.39 3.38 -11.28
CA LEU A 153 -9.26 4.74 -11.86
C LEU A 153 -8.23 5.59 -11.12
N ARG A 154 -8.25 5.54 -9.79
CA ARG A 154 -7.27 6.24 -8.93
C ARG A 154 -5.83 5.82 -9.24
N ASN A 155 -5.59 4.55 -9.55
CA ASN A 155 -4.26 4.06 -9.87
C ASN A 155 -3.80 4.51 -11.27
N THR A 156 -4.73 4.72 -12.20
CA THR A 156 -4.43 5.23 -13.55
C THR A 156 -3.91 6.67 -13.49
N ILE A 157 -4.59 7.56 -12.75
CA ILE A 157 -4.18 8.96 -12.60
C ILE A 157 -4.25 9.42 -11.14
N PRO A 158 -3.20 9.14 -10.33
CA PRO A 158 -3.20 9.49 -8.91
C PRO A 158 -3.23 10.99 -8.62
N SER A 159 -2.72 11.82 -9.54
CA SER A 159 -2.62 13.27 -9.39
C SER A 159 -4.00 13.94 -9.34
N ILE A 160 -4.88 13.60 -10.27
CA ILE A 160 -6.25 14.14 -10.36
C ILE A 160 -7.04 13.78 -9.10
N TYR A 161 -7.01 12.51 -8.71
CA TYR A 161 -7.67 12.04 -7.49
C TYR A 161 -7.16 12.77 -6.25
N ALA A 162 -5.83 12.88 -6.09
CA ALA A 162 -5.25 13.54 -4.92
C ALA A 162 -5.57 15.04 -4.88
N TRP A 163 -5.70 15.70 -6.03
CA TRP A 163 -6.10 17.10 -6.10
C TRP A 163 -7.58 17.27 -5.75
N LEU A 164 -8.48 16.48 -6.33
CA LEU A 164 -9.92 16.51 -6.04
C LEU A 164 -10.21 16.16 -4.57
N TYR A 165 -9.50 15.20 -4.00
CA TYR A 165 -9.67 14.85 -2.59
C TYR A 165 -9.32 16.00 -1.63
N ARG A 166 -8.37 16.87 -1.99
CA ARG A 166 -7.97 18.03 -1.16
C ARG A 166 -8.89 19.23 -1.36
N ASN A 167 -9.35 19.46 -2.59
CA ASN A 167 -10.08 20.68 -2.96
C ASN A 167 -11.60 20.48 -3.00
N ASP A 168 -12.08 19.26 -3.21
CA ASP A 168 -13.48 18.96 -3.47
C ASP A 168 -13.89 17.52 -3.13
N LYS A 169 -13.61 17.15 -1.87
CA LYS A 169 -13.89 15.82 -1.36
C LYS A 169 -15.37 15.45 -1.44
N ILE A 170 -16.27 16.41 -1.20
CA ILE A 170 -17.71 16.14 -1.16
C ILE A 170 -18.21 15.69 -2.54
N TRP A 171 -17.83 16.42 -3.59
CA TRP A 171 -18.17 16.05 -4.96
C TRP A 171 -17.56 14.69 -5.34
N LEU A 172 -16.29 14.46 -5.00
CA LEU A 172 -15.60 13.22 -5.32
C LEU A 172 -16.30 12.01 -4.68
N MET A 173 -16.59 12.06 -3.37
CA MET A 173 -17.25 10.95 -2.66
C MET A 173 -18.70 10.72 -3.14
N ALA A 174 -19.41 11.77 -3.55
CA ALA A 174 -20.75 11.65 -4.13
C ALA A 174 -20.69 10.98 -5.51
N ASN A 175 -19.72 11.38 -6.35
CA ASN A 175 -19.51 10.76 -7.65
C ASN A 175 -19.09 9.29 -7.48
N GLU A 176 -18.22 8.96 -6.52
CA GLU A 176 -17.77 7.59 -6.24
C GLU A 176 -18.90 6.58 -5.98
N GLN A 177 -20.04 7.04 -5.47
CA GLN A 177 -21.21 6.19 -5.21
C GLN A 177 -21.92 5.74 -6.49
N THR A 178 -21.72 6.43 -7.61
CA THR A 178 -22.29 6.05 -8.91
C THR A 178 -21.47 5.00 -9.63
N PHE A 179 -20.27 4.68 -9.14
CA PHE A 179 -19.38 3.70 -9.79
C PHE A 179 -19.81 2.28 -9.47
N VAL A 180 -19.71 1.40 -10.47
CA VAL A 180 -19.96 -0.03 -10.31
C VAL A 180 -18.96 -0.61 -9.32
N LYS A 181 -19.46 -1.18 -8.22
CA LYS A 181 -18.60 -1.91 -7.27
C LYS A 181 -18.14 -3.20 -7.94
N PRO A 182 -16.83 -3.50 -7.98
CA PRO A 182 -16.38 -4.77 -8.51
C PRO A 182 -17.04 -5.91 -7.72
N ALA A 183 -17.53 -6.93 -8.44
CA ALA A 183 -18.11 -8.10 -7.82
C ALA A 183 -17.14 -8.67 -6.78
N LYS A 184 -17.67 -8.98 -5.59
CA LYS A 184 -16.88 -9.57 -4.51
C LYS A 184 -16.35 -10.92 -5.00
N VAL A 185 -15.05 -10.98 -5.31
CA VAL A 185 -14.40 -12.23 -5.72
C VAL A 185 -14.55 -13.23 -4.57
N GLU A 186 -15.20 -14.37 -4.84
CA GLU A 186 -15.30 -15.46 -3.87
C GLU A 186 -13.89 -15.88 -3.48
N LYS A 187 -13.61 -15.82 -2.16
CA LYS A 187 -12.35 -16.31 -1.63
C LYS A 187 -12.32 -17.82 -1.87
N TYR A 188 -11.30 -18.31 -2.57
CA TYR A 188 -11.03 -19.74 -2.69
C TYR A 188 -11.02 -20.37 -1.29
N LEU A 189 -11.97 -21.28 -1.02
CA LEU A 189 -12.06 -22.00 0.25
C LEU A 189 -10.94 -23.04 0.28
N ILE A 190 -9.85 -22.72 0.95
CA ILE A 190 -8.70 -23.62 1.09
C ILE A 190 -9.06 -24.68 2.15
N ASP A 191 -9.18 -25.95 1.75
CA ASP A 191 -9.34 -27.08 2.66
C ASP A 191 -8.05 -27.34 3.45
N TRP A 192 -8.03 -26.92 4.71
CA TRP A 192 -6.87 -27.07 5.59
C TRP A 192 -6.77 -28.45 6.24
N GLU A 193 -7.88 -29.19 6.34
CA GLU A 193 -7.92 -30.50 6.99
C GLU A 193 -7.31 -31.58 6.09
N ALA A 194 -7.67 -31.57 4.80
CA ALA A 194 -7.04 -32.42 3.80
C ALA A 194 -5.52 -32.17 3.71
N ARG A 195 -5.10 -30.90 3.79
CA ARG A 195 -3.68 -30.50 3.76
C ARG A 195 -2.93 -30.95 5.00
N ASP A 196 -3.53 -30.84 6.18
CA ASP A 196 -2.91 -31.31 7.42
C ASP A 196 -2.72 -32.83 7.42
N SER A 197 -3.69 -33.56 6.91
CA SER A 197 -3.59 -35.01 6.72
C SER A 197 -2.45 -35.40 5.76
N ARG A 198 -2.31 -34.69 4.63
CA ARG A 198 -1.21 -34.91 3.68
C ARG A 198 0.15 -34.61 4.30
N LEU A 199 0.27 -33.50 5.04
CA LEU A 199 1.52 -33.14 5.73
C LEU A 199 1.92 -34.19 6.77
N LEU A 200 0.95 -34.65 7.56
CA LEU A 200 1.16 -35.70 8.56
C LEU A 200 1.69 -36.98 7.91
N SER A 201 1.11 -37.38 6.78
CA SER A 201 1.58 -38.55 6.01
C SER A 201 3.05 -38.39 5.61
N MET A 202 3.43 -37.24 5.06
CA MET A 202 4.82 -36.97 4.67
C MET A 202 5.77 -37.01 5.86
N ILE A 203 5.37 -36.45 7.00
CA ILE A 203 6.18 -36.45 8.23
C ILE A 203 6.39 -37.88 8.72
N ARG A 204 5.34 -38.73 8.72
CA ARG A 204 5.43 -40.14 9.10
C ARG A 204 6.41 -40.89 8.22
N THR A 205 6.26 -40.81 6.89
CA THR A 205 7.15 -41.47 5.93
C THR A 205 8.60 -40.98 6.08
N ALA A 206 8.80 -39.68 6.31
CA ALA A 206 10.14 -39.15 6.54
C ALA A 206 10.75 -39.65 7.86
N CYS A 207 9.96 -39.76 8.92
CA CYS A 207 10.40 -40.33 10.20
C CYS A 207 10.82 -41.79 10.05
N GLU A 208 9.97 -42.63 9.44
CA GLU A 208 10.24 -44.05 9.18
C GLU A 208 11.54 -44.23 8.40
N ALA A 209 11.68 -43.51 7.29
CA ALA A 209 12.87 -43.60 6.44
C ALA A 209 14.12 -43.00 7.09
N ILE A 210 14.03 -42.17 8.14
CA ILE A 210 15.19 -41.75 8.94
C ILE A 210 15.54 -42.85 9.94
N THR A 211 14.55 -43.43 10.63
CA THR A 211 14.76 -44.50 11.61
C THR A 211 15.31 -45.79 11.01
N GLU A 212 15.03 -46.07 9.73
CA GLU A 212 15.62 -47.19 8.99
C GLU A 212 17.11 -46.97 8.69
N LEU A 213 17.49 -45.74 8.36
CA LEU A 213 18.87 -45.37 8.00
C LEU A 213 19.77 -45.17 9.24
N GLN A 214 19.19 -44.79 10.38
CA GLN A 214 19.92 -44.62 11.63
C GLN A 214 19.07 -45.03 12.83
N ARG A 215 19.67 -45.74 13.79
CA ARG A 215 19.04 -46.08 15.07
C ARG A 215 18.99 -44.92 16.08
N GLY A 216 19.18 -43.68 15.60
CA GLY A 216 19.21 -42.46 16.39
C GLY A 216 17.87 -41.70 16.35
N PRO A 217 17.67 -40.73 17.26
CA PRO A 217 16.44 -39.95 17.31
C PRO A 217 16.33 -39.01 16.10
N VAL A 218 15.15 -38.94 15.48
CA VAL A 218 14.88 -38.06 14.35
C VAL A 218 15.09 -36.59 14.75
N THR A 219 15.93 -35.88 14.00
CA THR A 219 16.20 -34.46 14.24
C THR A 219 15.32 -33.54 13.39
N LYS A 220 15.05 -32.33 13.90
CA LYS A 220 14.30 -31.32 13.15
C LYS A 220 15.04 -30.89 11.88
N ALA A 221 16.37 -30.96 11.88
CA ALA A 221 17.18 -30.67 10.70
C ALA A 221 16.99 -31.73 9.60
N GLU A 222 16.97 -33.02 9.95
CA GLU A 222 16.73 -34.13 9.02
C GLU A 222 15.32 -34.08 8.42
N LEU A 223 14.30 -33.77 9.25
CA LEU A 223 12.93 -33.61 8.76
C LEU A 223 12.81 -32.44 7.79
N ASN A 224 13.43 -31.28 8.07
CA ASN A 224 13.45 -30.15 7.15
C ASN A 224 14.28 -30.42 5.88
N ALA A 225 15.27 -31.32 5.94
CA ALA A 225 16.04 -31.72 4.77
C ALA A 225 15.19 -32.60 3.82
N ARG A 226 14.37 -33.50 4.37
CA ARG A 226 13.48 -34.38 3.59
C ARG A 226 12.15 -33.73 3.20
N ILE A 227 11.68 -32.78 4.00
CA ILE A 227 10.46 -32.00 3.75
C ILE A 227 10.82 -30.51 3.77
N PRO A 228 11.34 -29.96 2.66
CA PRO A 228 11.86 -28.58 2.61
C PRO A 228 10.80 -27.51 2.90
N MET A 229 9.53 -27.82 2.65
CA MET A 229 8.37 -26.97 2.90
C MET A 229 7.92 -26.96 4.37
N LEU A 230 8.36 -27.92 5.19
CA LEU A 230 7.84 -28.16 6.55
C LEU A 230 7.93 -26.92 7.43
N SER A 231 9.03 -26.16 7.35
CA SER A 231 9.20 -24.92 8.10
C SER A 231 8.14 -23.89 7.75
N SER A 232 7.84 -23.72 6.47
CA SER A 232 6.87 -22.73 5.97
C SER A 232 5.42 -23.14 6.26
N CYS A 233 5.12 -24.44 6.22
CA CYS A 233 3.82 -24.97 6.63
C CYS A 233 3.49 -24.60 8.08
N LEU A 234 4.50 -24.72 8.96
CA LEU A 234 4.35 -24.54 10.40
C LEU A 234 4.55 -23.10 10.89
N GLU A 235 4.78 -22.13 9.99
CA GLU A 235 4.90 -20.71 10.32
C GLU A 235 3.61 -20.18 10.95
N ASN A 236 2.46 -20.57 10.41
CA ASN A 236 1.16 -20.23 10.98
C ASN A 236 0.80 -21.21 12.12
N ARG A 237 0.56 -20.69 13.33
CA ARG A 237 0.30 -21.50 14.53
C ARG A 237 -1.13 -22.04 14.58
N ASP A 238 -2.06 -21.38 13.90
CA ASP A 238 -3.49 -21.68 13.95
C ASP A 238 -3.89 -22.77 12.93
N ARG A 239 -2.90 -23.37 12.25
CA ARG A 239 -3.08 -24.38 11.21
C ARG A 239 -2.19 -25.59 11.48
N TYR A 240 -2.52 -26.72 10.85
CA TYR A 240 -1.77 -27.99 10.93
C TYR A 240 -1.78 -28.64 12.32
N ALA A 241 -2.95 -28.74 12.96
CA ALA A 241 -3.09 -29.29 14.31
C ALA A 241 -2.59 -30.74 14.42
N MET A 242 -2.95 -31.62 13.48
CA MET A 242 -2.58 -33.04 13.49
C MET A 242 -1.07 -33.22 13.28
N SER A 243 -0.50 -32.51 12.30
CA SER A 243 0.93 -32.55 12.02
C SER A 243 1.77 -32.00 13.18
N ARG A 244 1.32 -30.93 13.84
CA ARG A 244 1.99 -30.35 15.01
C ARG A 244 1.93 -31.28 16.22
N ALA A 245 0.78 -31.89 16.49
CA ALA A 245 0.62 -32.86 17.55
C ALA A 245 1.61 -34.03 17.37
N TYR A 246 1.67 -34.60 16.17
CA TYR A 246 2.60 -35.69 15.86
C TYR A 246 4.07 -35.29 16.00
N LEU A 247 4.47 -34.13 15.46
CA LEU A 247 5.83 -33.62 15.62
C LEU A 247 6.20 -33.37 17.09
N SER A 248 5.25 -32.92 17.91
CA SER A 248 5.49 -32.75 19.33
C SER A 248 5.82 -34.08 20.00
N THR A 249 5.11 -35.17 19.67
CA THR A 249 5.38 -36.52 20.17
C THR A 249 6.76 -37.02 19.74
N VAL A 250 7.08 -36.92 18.45
CA VAL A 250 8.33 -37.44 17.88
C VAL A 250 9.55 -36.64 18.38
N LEU A 251 9.43 -35.33 18.54
CA LEU A 251 10.52 -34.47 18.98
C LEU A 251 10.67 -34.40 20.51
N HIS A 252 9.61 -34.64 21.31
CA HIS A 252 9.68 -34.70 22.78
C HIS A 252 10.21 -36.01 23.36
N LEU A 253 10.33 -37.08 22.56
CA LEU A 253 11.13 -38.27 22.93
C LEU A 253 12.61 -37.93 23.26
N LYS A 254 13.02 -36.67 23.10
CA LYS A 254 14.35 -36.13 23.43
C LYS A 254 14.52 -35.65 24.87
N THR A 255 13.46 -35.43 25.64
CA THR A 255 13.64 -34.80 26.97
C THR A 255 13.94 -35.81 28.09
N CYS A 256 13.79 -37.13 27.85
CA CYS A 256 14.07 -38.17 28.83
C CYS A 256 15.33 -38.97 28.45
N GLY A 257 16.51 -38.34 28.52
CA GLY A 257 17.75 -38.99 28.10
C GLY A 257 19.02 -38.22 28.46
N SER A 258 19.06 -37.56 29.63
CA SER A 258 20.28 -36.92 30.14
C SER A 258 20.25 -36.83 31.67
N LEU A 259 20.23 -37.97 32.34
CA LEU A 259 20.70 -38.12 33.72
C LEU A 259 21.71 -39.27 33.74
N ARG A 260 22.93 -39.00 33.25
CA ARG A 260 24.09 -39.85 33.54
C ARG A 260 24.77 -39.32 34.79
N GLN A 261 24.70 -40.16 35.82
CA GLN A 261 25.41 -40.07 37.09
C GLN A 261 26.88 -39.68 36.90
N ARG A 262 27.37 -38.73 37.70
CA ARG A 262 28.79 -38.67 38.07
C ARG A 262 28.92 -39.21 39.48
N GLY A 263 29.31 -40.48 39.55
CA GLY A 263 29.82 -41.09 40.76
C GLY A 263 31.23 -40.58 41.08
N ASN A 264 31.47 -40.45 42.38
CA ASN A 264 32.73 -40.26 43.10
C ASN A 264 34.03 -40.58 42.36
N ALA A 265 34.98 -39.66 42.48
CA ALA A 265 36.38 -39.99 42.76
C ALA A 265 36.94 -38.92 43.71
N VAL A 266 37.26 -39.37 44.92
CA VAL A 266 37.94 -38.64 45.99
C VAL A 266 39.46 -38.83 45.81
N TRP A 267 40.23 -37.85 46.32
CA TRP A 267 41.56 -37.93 46.97
C TRP A 267 42.61 -36.93 46.42
N PRO A 268 43.58 -36.50 47.27
CA PRO A 268 43.88 -35.08 47.51
C PRO A 268 45.37 -34.75 47.24
N ALA A 269 45.78 -33.51 47.47
CA ALA A 269 47.13 -33.23 47.95
C ALA A 269 47.19 -31.84 48.62
N SER A 270 47.71 -31.88 49.84
CA SER A 270 48.50 -30.94 50.64
C SER A 270 48.87 -29.58 50.05
#